data_AF-S6G436-F1
#
_entry.id   AF-S6G436-F1
#
_cell.length_a   1.000
_cell.length_b   1.000
_cell.length_c   1.000
_cell.angle_alpha   90.00
_cell.angle_beta   90.00
_cell.angle_gamma   90.00
#
_symmetry.space_group_name_H-M   'P 1'
#
loop_
_entity.id
_entity.type
_entity.pdbx_description
1 polymer ?
#
loop_
_entity_poly.entity_id
_entity_poly.type
_entity_poly.pdbx_seq_one_letter_code
_entity_poly.pdbx_strand_id
1 'polypeptide(L)'
;MNYKSHKFLKYLATIGSVILSISLLIIYLEKGQDNKKIFNSLQPYIALEIILLILGSLFLINYMFIRWKWKNKSDYKYTKKDIIYLIIGFSLYSSTILITTIYFVLSLLINDQNSIKILFYVLLPITFLLMIVASIFETLSRINEQLFLYKKENEKIEKENETKIKVDFTKTTNNNESQIKLDDPENPFKD
;
A
#
# COMPACT_ATOMS: atom_id res chain seq x y z
N MET A 1 13.55 -2.50 7.12
CA MET A 1 12.09 -2.28 7.00
C MET A 1 11.43 -3.63 6.74
N ASN A 2 10.30 -3.94 7.36
CA ASN A 2 9.59 -5.21 7.12
C ASN A 2 8.80 -5.12 5.81
N TYR A 3 8.88 -6.13 4.94
CA TYR A 3 8.15 -6.17 3.67
C TYR A 3 6.63 -6.05 3.85
N LYS A 4 6.09 -6.50 5.00
CA LYS A 4 4.65 -6.40 5.36
C LYS A 4 4.17 -4.95 5.51
N SER A 5 5.05 -4.00 5.86
CA SER A 5 4.69 -2.59 6.03
C SER A 5 4.19 -1.95 4.73
N HIS A 6 4.64 -2.43 3.56
CA HIS A 6 4.16 -1.95 2.26
C HIS A 6 2.69 -2.29 1.97
N LYS A 7 2.15 -3.37 2.56
CA LYS A 7 0.74 -3.74 2.41
C LYS A 7 -0.17 -2.74 3.14
N PHE A 8 0.15 -2.41 4.38
CA PHE A 8 -0.61 -1.42 5.17
C PHE A 8 -0.61 -0.04 4.52
N LEU A 9 0.54 0.38 3.97
CA LEU A 9 0.63 1.66 3.28
C LEU A 9 -0.27 1.69 2.03
N LYS A 10 -0.41 0.57 1.31
CA LYS A 10 -1.30 0.49 0.14
C LYS A 10 -2.77 0.68 0.52
N TYR A 11 -3.21 0.22 1.69
CA TYR A 11 -4.58 0.44 2.16
C TYR A 11 -4.90 1.92 2.35
N LEU A 12 -3.93 2.74 2.77
CA LEU A 12 -4.09 4.18 2.87
C LEU A 12 -4.47 4.79 1.50
N ALA A 13 -3.78 4.37 0.43
CA ALA A 13 -4.08 4.82 -0.92
C ALA A 13 -5.46 4.34 -1.39
N THR A 14 -5.81 3.07 -1.12
CA THR A 14 -7.11 2.50 -1.48
C THR A 14 -8.25 3.22 -0.76
N ILE A 15 -8.13 3.49 0.54
CA ILE A 15 -9.15 4.20 1.32
C ILE A 15 -9.36 5.61 0.76
N GLY A 16 -8.29 6.35 0.52
CA GLY A 16 -8.38 7.69 -0.09
C GLY A 16 -9.07 7.66 -1.46
N SER A 17 -8.70 6.68 -2.30
CA SER A 17 -9.29 6.46 -3.63
C SER A 17 -10.79 6.18 -3.57
N VAL A 18 -11.22 5.32 -2.64
CA VAL A 18 -12.64 4.99 -2.43
C VAL A 18 -13.41 6.21 -1.93
N ILE A 19 -12.88 6.97 -0.97
CA ILE A 19 -13.52 8.19 -0.47
C ILE A 19 -13.74 9.21 -1.59
N LEU A 20 -12.75 9.43 -2.45
CA LEU A 20 -12.88 10.34 -3.60
C LEU A 20 -13.88 9.83 -4.64
N SER A 21 -13.98 8.51 -4.82
CA SER A 21 -15.01 7.90 -5.69
C SER A 21 -16.42 8.09 -5.12
N ILE A 22 -16.57 7.99 -3.79
CA ILE A 22 -17.84 8.27 -3.11
C ILE A 22 -18.21 9.74 -3.30
N SER A 23 -17.27 10.68 -3.18
CA SER A 23 -17.52 12.11 -3.48
C SER A 23 -18.05 12.32 -4.91
N LEU A 24 -17.41 11.72 -5.93
CA LEU A 24 -17.93 11.78 -7.31
C LEU A 24 -19.37 11.25 -7.42
N LEU A 25 -19.68 10.16 -6.71
CA LEU A 25 -21.01 9.56 -6.71
C LEU A 25 -22.04 10.47 -6.03
N ILE A 26 -21.73 11.05 -4.88
CA ILE A 26 -22.64 11.94 -4.14
C ILE A 26 -22.98 13.17 -4.97
N ILE A 27 -22.01 13.78 -5.68
CA ILE A 27 -22.27 14.86 -6.64
C ILE A 27 -23.29 14.43 -7.69
N TYR A 28 -23.13 13.24 -8.28
CA TYR A 28 -24.08 12.74 -9.27
C TYR A 28 -25.46 12.45 -8.68
N LEU A 29 -25.53 11.87 -7.48
CA LEU A 29 -26.80 11.59 -6.82
C LEU A 29 -27.56 12.88 -6.48
N GLU A 30 -26.88 13.95 -6.10
CA GLU A 30 -27.53 15.22 -5.74
C GLU A 30 -27.89 16.08 -6.95
N LYS A 31 -27.03 16.10 -7.98
CA LYS A 31 -27.12 17.07 -9.10
C LYS A 31 -27.35 16.44 -10.47
N GLY A 32 -27.20 15.13 -10.63
CA GLY A 32 -27.29 14.42 -11.91
C GLY A 32 -28.52 13.53 -12.09
N GLN A 33 -29.29 13.26 -11.03
CA GLN A 33 -30.51 12.45 -11.08
C GLN A 33 -31.79 13.28 -11.25
N ASP A 34 -32.74 12.73 -12.01
CA ASP A 34 -34.05 13.33 -12.22
C ASP A 34 -34.90 13.27 -10.94
N ASN A 35 -35.32 14.43 -10.43
CA ASN A 35 -36.27 14.60 -9.32
C ASN A 35 -35.93 13.84 -8.02
N LYS A 36 -34.68 13.42 -7.84
CA LYS A 36 -34.20 12.71 -6.64
C LYS A 36 -32.99 13.43 -6.09
N LYS A 37 -33.23 14.33 -5.13
CA LYS A 37 -32.17 14.92 -4.31
C LYS A 37 -32.02 14.11 -3.04
N ILE A 38 -30.79 13.87 -2.63
CA ILE A 38 -30.47 13.15 -1.40
C ILE A 38 -30.37 14.13 -0.21
N PHE A 39 -30.13 15.41 -0.48
CA PHE A 39 -30.13 16.47 0.53
C PHE A 39 -31.33 17.39 0.40
N ASN A 40 -31.90 17.79 1.54
CA ASN A 40 -33.01 18.75 1.59
C ASN A 40 -32.55 20.20 1.38
N SER A 41 -31.24 20.48 1.50
CA SER A 41 -30.68 21.81 1.33
C SER A 41 -29.22 21.73 0.83
N LEU A 42 -28.72 22.85 0.29
CA LEU A 42 -27.39 22.91 -0.32
C LEU A 42 -26.26 22.86 0.72
N GLN A 43 -26.49 23.37 1.93
CA GLN A 43 -25.49 23.41 3.00
C GLN A 43 -24.95 22.03 3.42
N PRO A 44 -25.79 21.04 3.79
CA PRO A 44 -25.32 19.70 4.17
C PRO A 44 -24.62 18.98 3.01
N TYR A 45 -25.06 19.18 1.77
CA TYR A 45 -24.39 18.68 0.58
C TYR A 45 -22.96 19.22 0.47
N ILE A 46 -22.80 20.55 0.49
CA ILE A 46 -21.48 21.20 0.40
C ILE A 46 -20.57 20.77 1.55
N ALA A 47 -21.10 20.73 2.78
CA ALA A 47 -20.33 20.34 3.95
C ALA A 47 -19.81 18.90 3.83
N LEU A 48 -20.65 17.96 3.41
CA LEU A 48 -20.24 16.58 3.21
C LEU A 48 -19.18 16.46 2.11
N GLU A 49 -19.37 17.12 0.97
CA GLU A 49 -18.41 17.08 -0.14
C GLU A 49 -17.04 17.61 0.27
N ILE A 50 -17.00 18.74 0.99
CA ILE A 50 -15.74 19.29 1.51
C ILE A 50 -15.07 18.29 2.46
N ILE A 51 -15.83 17.66 3.36
CA ILE A 51 -15.29 16.65 4.28
C ILE A 51 -14.71 15.47 3.52
N LEU A 52 -15.44 14.92 2.54
CA LEU A 52 -14.98 13.78 1.74
C LEU A 52 -13.75 14.14 0.91
N LEU A 53 -13.72 15.33 0.30
CA LEU A 53 -12.60 15.79 -0.51
C LEU A 53 -11.34 15.97 0.35
N ILE A 54 -11.46 16.62 1.50
CA ILE A 54 -10.34 16.80 2.44
C ILE A 54 -9.87 15.44 2.96
N LEU A 55 -10.79 14.57 3.40
CA LEU A 55 -10.43 13.28 3.96
C LEU A 55 -9.74 12.39 2.92
N GLY A 56 -10.34 12.24 1.74
CA GLY A 56 -9.76 11.46 0.64
C GLY A 56 -8.39 11.97 0.21
N SER A 57 -8.23 13.30 0.10
CA SER A 57 -6.95 13.93 -0.20
C SER A 57 -5.91 13.70 0.88
N LEU A 58 -6.27 13.82 2.16
CA LEU A 58 -5.36 13.57 3.28
C LEU A 58 -4.85 12.13 3.29
N PHE A 59 -5.71 11.14 3.01
CA PHE A 59 -5.29 9.74 2.90
C PHE A 59 -4.25 9.54 1.78
N LEU A 60 -4.51 10.09 0.59
CA LEU A 60 -3.58 10.01 -0.54
C LEU A 60 -2.29 10.80 -0.31
N ILE A 61 -2.35 12.00 0.25
CA ILE A 61 -1.17 12.83 0.53
C ILE A 61 -0.29 12.17 1.60
N ASN A 62 -0.89 11.69 2.70
CA ASN A 62 -0.14 10.95 3.73
C ASN A 62 0.51 9.70 3.16
N TYR A 63 -0.22 8.96 2.31
CA TYR A 63 0.35 7.82 1.60
C TYR A 63 1.59 8.22 0.79
N MET A 64 1.48 9.24 -0.07
CA MET A 64 2.58 9.71 -0.91
C MET A 64 3.77 10.17 -0.07
N PHE A 65 3.53 10.91 1.00
CA PHE A 65 4.56 11.39 1.91
C PHE A 65 5.29 10.24 2.62
N ILE A 66 4.55 9.29 3.21
CA ILE A 66 5.13 8.13 3.88
C ILE A 66 5.92 7.29 2.88
N ARG A 67 5.38 7.07 1.68
CA ARG A 67 6.06 6.29 0.63
C ARG A 67 7.35 6.96 0.19
N TRP A 68 7.34 8.28 0.00
CA TRP A 68 8.53 9.06 -0.33
C TRP A 68 9.60 8.95 0.77
N LYS A 69 9.20 9.06 2.04
CA LYS A 69 10.11 8.90 3.18
C LYS A 69 10.71 7.49 3.24
N TRP A 70 9.92 6.46 2.92
CA TRP A 70 10.38 5.07 2.97
C TRP A 70 11.38 4.71 1.89
N LYS A 71 11.37 5.42 0.76
CA LYS A 71 12.39 5.29 -0.31
C LYS A 71 13.82 5.34 0.25
N ASN A 72 14.06 6.19 1.26
CA ASN A 72 15.39 6.40 1.82
C ASN A 72 15.67 5.54 3.06
N LYS A 73 14.74 4.64 3.45
CA LYS A 73 14.82 3.88 4.69
C LYS A 73 15.39 2.47 4.51
N SER A 74 15.44 1.96 3.28
CA SER A 74 16.05 0.68 2.95
C SER A 74 17.49 0.89 2.45
N ASP A 75 18.32 -0.15 2.56
CA ASP A 75 19.68 -0.15 1.99
C ASP A 75 19.66 -0.26 0.44
N TYR A 76 18.47 -0.37 -0.15
CA TYR A 76 18.30 -0.49 -1.59
C TYR A 76 18.55 0.86 -2.27
N LYS A 77 19.45 0.88 -3.26
CA LYS A 77 19.73 2.07 -4.07
C LYS A 77 18.69 2.19 -5.19
N TYR A 78 17.78 3.15 -5.05
CA TYR A 78 16.77 3.43 -6.06
C TYR A 78 17.38 3.84 -7.40
N THR A 79 16.95 3.17 -8.46
CA THR A 79 17.34 3.53 -9.84
C THR A 79 16.49 4.71 -10.35
N LYS A 80 16.94 5.34 -11.44
CA LYS A 80 16.15 6.40 -12.12
C LYS A 80 14.76 5.89 -12.53
N LYS A 81 14.66 4.63 -12.99
CA LYS A 81 13.38 4.02 -13.39
C LYS A 81 12.41 3.88 -12.22
N ASP A 82 12.90 3.42 -11.07
CA ASP A 82 12.09 3.29 -9.85
C ASP A 82 11.49 4.65 -9.43
N ILE A 83 12.30 5.71 -9.51
CA ILE A 83 11.88 7.09 -9.18
C ILE A 83 10.84 7.60 -10.18
N ILE A 84 11.04 7.37 -11.48
CA ILE A 84 10.09 7.78 -12.51
C ILE A 84 8.73 7.12 -12.27
N TYR A 85 8.70 5.81 -12.02
CA TYR A 85 7.46 5.11 -11.71
C TYR A 85 6.79 5.64 -10.44
N LEU A 86 7.56 5.98 -9.41
CA LEU A 86 7.02 6.57 -8.18
C LEU A 86 6.38 7.93 -8.45
N ILE A 87 7.07 8.81 -9.20
CA ILE A 87 6.58 10.15 -9.53
C ILE A 87 5.32 10.05 -10.41
N ILE A 88 5.31 9.19 -11.43
CA ILE A 88 4.13 8.96 -12.26
C ILE A 88 2.94 8.51 -11.41
N GLY A 89 3.15 7.53 -10.51
CA GLY A 89 2.09 7.08 -9.60
C GLY A 89 1.55 8.21 -8.72
N PHE A 90 2.42 9.05 -8.17
CA PHE A 90 2.01 10.22 -7.37
C PHE A 90 1.25 11.25 -8.19
N SER A 91 1.74 11.58 -9.39
CA SER A 91 1.08 12.50 -10.30
C SER A 91 -0.33 12.03 -10.64
N LEU A 92 -0.54 10.74 -10.89
CA LEU A 92 -1.86 10.18 -11.19
C LEU A 92 -2.82 10.25 -9.98
N TYR A 93 -2.32 10.00 -8.76
CA TYR A 93 -3.11 10.22 -7.54
C TYR A 93 -3.46 11.70 -7.33
N SER A 94 -2.51 12.62 -7.59
CA SER A 94 -2.77 14.06 -7.54
C SER A 94 -3.78 14.51 -8.60
N SER A 95 -3.71 13.96 -9.82
CA SER A 95 -4.70 14.22 -10.87
C SER A 95 -6.09 13.76 -10.46
N THR A 96 -6.20 12.65 -9.72
CA THR A 96 -7.49 12.19 -9.18
C THR A 96 -8.09 13.20 -8.22
N ILE A 97 -7.32 13.70 -7.26
CA ILE A 97 -7.76 14.76 -6.32
C ILE A 97 -8.22 16.00 -7.10
N LEU A 98 -7.44 16.42 -8.09
CA LEU A 98 -7.72 17.59 -8.89
C LEU A 98 -9.00 17.44 -9.71
N ILE A 99 -9.20 16.29 -10.37
CA ILE A 99 -10.42 16.01 -11.16
C ILE A 99 -11.66 16.00 -10.27
N THR A 100 -11.61 15.32 -9.11
CA THR A 100 -12.73 15.33 -8.16
C THR A 100 -13.03 16.74 -7.67
N THR A 101 -12.00 17.55 -7.39
CA THR A 101 -12.16 18.95 -6.98
C THR A 101 -12.80 19.80 -8.08
N ILE A 102 -12.33 19.68 -9.33
CA ILE A 102 -12.91 20.38 -10.47
C ILE A 102 -14.37 19.98 -10.65
N TYR A 103 -14.69 18.69 -10.57
CA TYR A 103 -16.06 18.23 -10.73
C TYR A 103 -16.99 18.78 -9.64
N PHE A 104 -16.53 18.84 -8.39
CA PHE A 104 -17.26 19.50 -7.30
C PHE A 104 -17.46 21.01 -7.55
N VAL A 105 -16.44 21.73 -8.00
CA VAL A 105 -16.60 23.16 -8.33
C VAL A 105 -17.59 23.34 -9.49
N LEU A 106 -17.52 22.52 -10.53
CA LEU A 106 -18.44 22.57 -11.65
C LEU A 106 -19.88 22.25 -11.24
N SER A 107 -20.11 21.34 -10.28
CA SER A 107 -21.46 21.03 -9.79
C SER A 107 -22.12 22.17 -9.01
N LEU A 108 -21.32 23.13 -8.51
CA LEU A 108 -21.81 24.35 -7.87
C LEU A 108 -22.10 25.46 -8.88
N LEU A 109 -21.38 25.49 -10.01
CA LEU A 109 -21.50 26.55 -11.02
C LEU A 109 -22.52 26.22 -12.11
N ILE A 110 -22.63 24.94 -12.49
CA ILE A 110 -23.50 24.48 -13.58
C ILE A 110 -24.85 24.04 -12.99
N ASN A 111 -25.92 24.69 -13.42
CA ASN A 111 -27.29 24.30 -13.06
C ASN A 111 -27.92 23.33 -14.07
N ASP A 112 -27.28 23.09 -15.22
CA ASP A 112 -27.76 22.11 -16.19
C ASP A 112 -27.44 20.68 -15.73
N GLN A 113 -28.50 19.95 -15.38
CA GLN A 113 -28.43 18.56 -14.92
C GLN A 113 -27.82 17.63 -15.97
N ASN A 114 -28.11 17.85 -17.26
CA ASN A 114 -27.60 16.99 -18.33
C ASN A 114 -26.08 17.09 -18.45
N SER A 115 -25.54 18.30 -18.35
CA SER A 115 -24.10 18.53 -18.30
C SER A 115 -23.43 17.80 -17.14
N ILE A 116 -23.99 17.86 -15.93
CA ILE A 116 -23.45 17.14 -14.76
C ILE A 116 -23.49 15.63 -14.96
N LYS A 117 -24.60 15.11 -15.50
CA LYS A 117 -24.76 13.69 -15.83
C LYS A 117 -23.71 13.20 -16.85
N ILE A 118 -23.50 13.95 -17.93
CA ILE A 118 -22.48 13.64 -18.94
C ILE A 118 -21.09 13.67 -18.31
N LEU A 119 -20.76 14.71 -17.55
CA LEU A 119 -19.48 14.83 -16.85
C LEU A 119 -19.25 13.64 -15.91
N PHE A 120 -20.25 13.19 -15.17
CA PHE A 120 -20.12 12.01 -14.31
C PHE A 120 -19.72 10.77 -15.09
N TYR A 121 -20.43 10.46 -16.19
CA TYR A 121 -20.15 9.28 -17.00
C TYR A 121 -18.79 9.31 -17.70
N VAL A 122 -18.22 10.50 -17.89
CA VAL A 122 -16.87 10.67 -18.45
C VAL A 122 -15.80 10.62 -17.34
N LEU A 123 -15.99 11.37 -16.27
CA LEU A 123 -14.97 11.56 -15.23
C LEU A 123 -14.85 10.33 -14.32
N LEU A 124 -15.93 9.61 -14.03
CA LEU A 124 -15.87 8.42 -13.18
C LEU A 124 -14.96 7.33 -13.77
N PRO A 125 -15.12 6.88 -15.04
CA PRO A 125 -14.20 5.92 -15.64
C PRO A 125 -12.75 6.42 -15.72
N ILE A 126 -12.55 7.70 -16.07
CA ILE A 126 -11.20 8.30 -16.13
C ILE A 126 -10.55 8.24 -14.75
N THR A 127 -11.27 8.61 -13.70
CA THR A 127 -10.76 8.61 -12.33
C THR A 127 -10.40 7.20 -11.88
N PHE A 128 -11.27 6.22 -12.15
CA PHE A 128 -10.99 4.80 -11.88
C PHE A 128 -9.73 4.31 -12.60
N LEU A 129 -9.58 4.61 -13.88
CA LEU A 129 -8.40 4.25 -14.65
C LEU A 129 -7.14 4.90 -14.08
N LEU A 130 -7.18 6.18 -13.73
CA LEU A 130 -6.05 6.88 -13.11
C LEU A 130 -5.63 6.20 -11.80
N MET A 131 -6.57 5.85 -10.92
CA MET A 131 -6.29 5.21 -9.64
C MET A 131 -5.69 3.81 -9.80
N ILE A 132 -6.20 3.01 -10.76
CA ILE A 132 -5.66 1.67 -11.08
C ILE A 132 -4.23 1.80 -11.60
N VAL A 133 -4.03 2.66 -12.61
CA VAL A 133 -2.72 2.89 -13.24
C VAL A 133 -1.73 3.45 -12.21
N ALA A 134 -2.15 4.37 -11.34
CA ALA A 134 -1.34 4.86 -10.23
C ALA A 134 -0.87 3.73 -9.31
N SER A 135 -1.78 2.81 -8.95
CA SER A 135 -1.47 1.66 -8.10
C SER A 135 -0.47 0.69 -8.75
N ILE A 136 -0.56 0.51 -10.07
CA ILE A 136 0.37 -0.30 -10.86
C ILE A 136 1.75 0.36 -10.84
N PHE A 137 1.85 1.64 -11.21
CA PHE A 137 3.12 2.37 -11.23
C PHE A 137 3.78 2.42 -9.84
N GLU A 138 3.01 2.61 -8.78
CA GLU A 138 3.59 2.54 -7.43
C GLU A 138 4.11 1.13 -7.11
N THR A 139 3.41 0.08 -7.51
CA THR A 139 3.88 -1.29 -7.28
C THR A 139 5.15 -1.57 -8.10
N LEU A 140 5.24 -1.08 -9.34
CA LEU A 140 6.44 -1.18 -10.16
C LEU A 140 7.62 -0.40 -9.56
N SER A 141 7.38 0.76 -8.94
CA SER A 141 8.42 1.58 -8.31
C SER A 141 9.19 0.88 -7.17
N ARG A 142 8.62 -0.21 -6.64
CA ARG A 142 9.12 -0.89 -5.43
C ARG A 142 9.42 -2.36 -5.62
N ILE A 143 9.15 -2.92 -6.81
CA ILE A 143 9.29 -4.36 -7.05
C ILE A 143 10.75 -4.81 -6.81
N ASN A 144 11.72 -4.01 -7.24
CA ASN A 144 13.13 -4.29 -7.06
C ASN A 144 13.57 -4.14 -5.58
N GLU A 145 13.05 -3.13 -4.87
CA GLU A 145 13.26 -2.96 -3.43
C GLU A 145 12.73 -4.17 -2.66
N GLN A 146 11.52 -4.65 -2.99
CA GLN A 146 10.91 -5.81 -2.35
C GLN A 146 11.69 -7.10 -2.61
N LEU A 147 12.13 -7.32 -3.85
CA LEU A 147 12.99 -8.45 -4.21
C LEU A 147 14.32 -8.40 -3.44
N PHE A 148 14.93 -7.23 -3.32
CA PHE A 148 16.16 -7.03 -2.55
C PHE A 148 15.98 -7.37 -1.06
N LEU A 149 14.90 -6.86 -0.44
CA LEU A 149 14.60 -7.13 0.96
C LEU A 149 14.31 -8.63 1.20
N TYR A 150 13.61 -9.27 0.27
CA TYR A 150 13.29 -10.69 0.34
C TYR A 150 14.55 -11.58 0.30
N LYS A 151 15.48 -11.30 -0.63
CA LYS A 151 16.77 -12.01 -0.69
C LYS A 151 17.57 -11.86 0.61
N LYS A 152 17.63 -10.63 1.15
CA LYS A 152 18.32 -10.34 2.41
C LYS A 152 17.70 -11.06 3.61
N GLU A 153 16.39 -11.28 3.61
CA GLU A 153 15.68 -12.04 4.64
C GLU A 153 15.98 -13.54 4.53
N ASN A 154 15.96 -14.11 3.31
CA ASN A 154 16.31 -15.51 3.09
C ASN A 154 17.76 -15.83 3.47
N GLU A 155 18.71 -14.98 3.09
CA GLU A 155 20.13 -15.14 3.48
C GLU A 155 20.33 -15.11 5.01
N LYS A 156 19.52 -14.34 5.74
CA LYS A 156 19.56 -14.33 7.21
C LYS A 156 19.02 -15.64 7.79
N ILE A 157 17.91 -16.13 7.25
CA ILE A 157 17.32 -17.41 7.69
C ILE A 157 18.27 -18.57 7.42
N GLU A 158 18.91 -18.60 6.25
CA GLU A 158 19.93 -19.61 5.92
C GLU A 158 21.11 -19.55 6.90
N LYS A 159 21.66 -18.36 7.16
CA LYS A 159 22.75 -18.19 8.14
C LYS A 159 22.34 -18.56 9.56
N GLU A 160 21.12 -18.23 9.99
CA GLU A 160 20.61 -18.61 11.31
C GLU A 160 20.43 -20.13 11.42
N ASN A 161 19.97 -20.80 10.35
CA ASN A 161 19.85 -22.25 10.30
C ASN A 161 21.22 -22.94 10.28
N GLU A 162 22.19 -22.45 9.51
CA GLU A 162 23.57 -22.94 9.54
C GLU A 162 24.22 -22.78 10.92
N THR A 163 23.95 -21.66 11.60
CA THR A 163 24.48 -21.40 12.95
C THR A 163 23.85 -22.35 13.97
N LYS A 164 22.53 -22.61 13.90
CA LYS A 164 21.86 -23.60 14.75
C LYS A 164 22.39 -25.01 14.53
N ILE A 165 22.62 -25.40 13.28
CA ILE A 165 23.21 -26.70 12.93
C ILE A 165 24.62 -26.83 13.53
N LYS A 166 25.48 -25.81 13.38
CA LYS A 166 26.85 -25.83 13.98
C LYS A 166 26.85 -25.89 15.51
N VAL A 167 25.91 -25.22 16.17
CA VAL A 167 25.76 -25.24 17.64
C VAL A 167 25.29 -26.62 18.13
N ASP A 168 24.43 -27.31 17.39
CA ASP A 168 24.03 -28.69 17.71
C ASP A 168 25.17 -29.70 17.48
N PHE A 169 25.95 -29.53 16.41
CA PHE A 169 27.14 -30.37 16.18
C PHE A 169 28.18 -30.22 17.30
N THR A 170 28.49 -29.00 17.75
CA THR A 170 29.45 -28.78 18.84
C THR A 170 28.98 -29.31 20.20
N LYS A 171 27.67 -29.28 20.49
CA LYS A 171 27.11 -29.93 21.69
C LYS A 171 27.19 -31.45 21.62
N THR A 172 27.04 -32.03 20.43
CA THR A 172 27.07 -33.49 20.25
C THR A 172 28.50 -34.02 20.29
N THR A 173 29.49 -33.26 19.78
CA THR A 173 30.91 -33.65 19.87
C THR A 173 31.45 -33.56 21.31
N ASN A 174 31.07 -32.53 22.08
CA ASN A 174 31.54 -32.40 23.47
C ASN A 174 30.92 -33.42 24.45
N ASN A 175 29.80 -34.06 24.10
CA ASN A 175 29.19 -35.12 24.92
C ASN A 175 29.75 -36.52 24.61
N ASN A 176 30.49 -36.71 23.52
CA ASN A 176 31.02 -38.02 23.12
C ASN A 176 32.48 -38.26 23.56
N GLU A 177 33.14 -37.27 24.18
CA GLU A 177 34.49 -37.45 24.74
C GLU A 177 34.51 -37.92 26.20
N SER A 178 33.35 -38.04 26.85
CA SER A 178 33.21 -38.65 28.17
C SER A 178 32.83 -40.13 28.09
N GLN A 179 33.87 -40.97 28.10
CA GLN A 179 33.93 -42.34 28.62
C GLN A 179 33.15 -43.46 27.90
N ILE A 180 33.90 -44.34 27.23
CA ILE A 180 33.67 -45.79 27.35
C ILE A 180 35.01 -46.43 27.72
N LYS A 181 35.24 -46.67 29.01
CA LYS A 181 36.25 -47.64 29.45
C LYS A 181 35.66 -49.03 29.22
N LEU A 182 36.26 -49.79 28.32
CA LEU A 182 35.77 -51.11 27.88
C LEU A 182 36.12 -52.27 28.83
N ASP A 183 36.81 -52.01 29.94
CA ASP A 183 37.27 -53.05 30.87
C ASP A 183 36.75 -52.81 32.30
N ASP A 184 35.44 -52.94 32.48
CA ASP A 184 34.83 -53.04 33.81
C ASP A 184 34.75 -54.52 34.24
N PRO A 185 35.48 -54.96 35.28
CA PRO A 185 35.45 -56.33 35.77
C PRO A 185 34.14 -56.70 36.51
N GLU A 186 33.22 -55.77 36.76
CA GLU A 186 31.92 -56.04 37.41
C GLU A 186 30.74 -56.12 36.42
N ASN A 187 30.98 -56.20 35.12
CA ASN A 187 29.91 -56.26 34.12
C ASN A 187 29.05 -57.54 34.26
N PRO A 188 27.76 -57.44 34.64
CA PRO A 188 26.88 -58.59 34.83
C PRO A 188 26.33 -59.17 33.51
N PHE A 189 26.76 -58.64 32.36
CA PHE A 189 26.42 -59.12 31.02
C PHE A 189 27.60 -59.82 30.33
N LYS A 190 28.68 -60.12 31.05
CA LYS A 190 29.67 -61.11 30.62
C LYS A 190 29.21 -62.51 31.05
N ASP A 191 28.25 -63.04 30.32
CA ASP A 191 27.95 -64.48 30.13
C ASP A 191 27.23 -64.66 28.79
#